data_AF-A0A353D4J0-F1
#
_entry.id   AF-A0A353D4J0-F1
#
_cell.length_a   1.000
_cell.length_b   1.000
_cell.length_c   1.000
_cell.angle_alpha   90.00
_cell.angle_beta   90.00
_cell.angle_gamma   90.00
#
_symmetry.space_group_name_H-M   'P 1'
#
loop_
_entity.id
_entity.type
_entity.pdbx_description
1 polymer ?
#
loop_
_entity_poly.entity_id
_entity_poly.type
_entity_poly.pdbx_seq_one_letter_code
_entity_poly.pdbx_strand_id
1 'polypeptide(L)'
;MIRGRPVFIVDGTRSPFLKARGKPGPFTAADMAVAAGKPLLNRMPFANDVFDEVILGCVMPGPNEVNIARIAALRLGCGETTPAWT
;
A
#
# COMPACT_ATOMS: atom_id res chain seq x y z
N MET A 1 -3.61 -24.31 -21.90
CA MET A 1 -2.95 -24.69 -20.63
C MET A 1 -2.19 -23.47 -20.14
N ILE A 2 -2.55 -22.93 -18.97
CA ILE A 2 -1.75 -21.86 -18.34
C ILE A 2 -0.43 -22.52 -17.91
N ARG A 3 0.70 -22.17 -18.56
CA ARG A 3 2.03 -22.64 -18.20
C ARG A 3 2.58 -21.74 -17.08
N GLY A 4 2.86 -22.30 -15.91
CA GLY A 4 3.48 -21.57 -14.77
C GLY A 4 2.91 -21.97 -13.40
N ARG A 5 3.55 -21.48 -12.33
CA ARG A 5 3.00 -21.59 -10.96
C ARG A 5 1.75 -20.71 -10.86
N PRO A 6 0.61 -21.23 -10.37
CA PRO A 6 -0.61 -20.43 -10.26
C PRO A 6 -0.43 -19.27 -9.26
N VAL A 7 -1.02 -18.13 -9.57
CA VAL A 7 -1.00 -16.91 -8.74
C VAL A 7 -2.44 -16.51 -8.45
N PHE A 8 -2.71 -16.16 -7.20
CA PHE A 8 -4.06 -15.87 -6.72
C PHE A 8 -4.11 -14.47 -6.09
N ILE A 9 -5.24 -13.80 -6.24
CA ILE A 9 -5.57 -12.59 -5.47
C ILE A 9 -6.33 -13.06 -4.24
N VAL A 10 -5.76 -12.85 -3.05
CA VAL A 10 -6.32 -13.34 -1.79
C VAL A 10 -7.49 -12.46 -1.32
N ASP A 11 -7.30 -11.14 -1.32
CA ASP A 11 -8.28 -10.16 -0.87
C ASP A 11 -7.93 -8.77 -1.43
N GLY A 12 -8.84 -7.81 -1.31
CA GLY A 12 -8.66 -6.44 -1.78
C GLY A 12 -9.42 -5.42 -0.94
N THR A 13 -8.94 -4.19 -0.95
CA THR A 13 -9.63 -3.05 -0.33
C THR A 13 -9.26 -1.78 -1.07
N ARG A 14 -10.02 -0.73 -0.85
CA ARG A 14 -9.72 0.61 -1.36
C ARG A 14 -10.31 1.68 -0.48
N SER A 15 -9.77 2.88 -0.57
CA SER A 15 -10.43 4.07 -0.04
C SER A 15 -11.67 4.45 -0.90
N PRO A 16 -12.60 5.25 -0.34
CA PRO A 16 -13.59 5.96 -1.14
C PRO A 16 -12.92 6.95 -2.10
N PHE A 17 -13.39 7.00 -3.34
CA PHE A 17 -12.85 7.94 -4.33
C PHE A 17 -13.62 9.24 -4.23
N LEU A 18 -12.93 10.28 -3.75
CA LEU A 18 -13.50 11.61 -3.56
C LEU A 18 -13.08 12.52 -4.71
N LYS A 19 -13.98 13.41 -5.13
CA LYS A 19 -13.67 14.40 -6.16
C LYS A 19 -12.84 15.54 -5.56
N ALA A 20 -11.69 15.84 -6.18
CA ALA A 20 -10.84 16.97 -5.77
C ALA A 20 -11.61 18.31 -5.84
N ARG A 21 -11.25 19.26 -4.98
CA ARG A 21 -11.91 20.58 -4.85
C ARG A 21 -10.92 21.74 -5.02
N GLY A 22 -9.93 21.59 -5.89
CA GLY A 22 -8.99 22.65 -6.26
C GLY A 22 -7.84 22.91 -5.27
N LYS A 23 -7.76 22.15 -4.18
CA LYS A 23 -6.60 22.12 -3.27
C LYS A 23 -6.34 20.68 -2.79
N PRO A 24 -5.09 20.35 -2.42
CA PRO A 24 -4.78 19.09 -1.76
C PRO A 24 -5.65 18.87 -0.52
N GLY A 25 -5.98 17.60 -0.26
CA GLY A 25 -6.62 17.20 1.00
C GLY A 25 -5.66 17.27 2.19
N PRO A 26 -6.13 16.96 3.40
CA PRO A 26 -5.30 17.01 4.60
C PRO A 26 -4.34 15.81 4.74
N PHE A 27 -4.44 14.80 3.86
CA PHE A 27 -3.69 13.56 3.94
C PHE A 27 -2.66 13.47 2.82
N THR A 28 -1.48 12.94 3.13
CA THR A 28 -0.46 12.65 2.12
C THR A 28 -0.82 11.39 1.31
N ALA A 29 -0.03 11.08 0.26
CA ALA A 29 -0.25 9.86 -0.51
C ALA A 29 -0.01 8.61 0.37
N ALA A 30 1.02 8.62 1.22
CA ALA A 30 1.28 7.54 2.16
C ALA A 30 0.17 7.39 3.21
N ASP A 31 -0.40 8.49 3.72
CA ASP A 31 -1.54 8.42 4.65
C ASP A 31 -2.74 7.71 4.00
N MET A 32 -3.05 8.05 2.75
CA MET A 32 -4.11 7.39 1.99
C MET A 32 -3.80 5.92 1.72
N ALA A 33 -2.55 5.57 1.43
CA ALA A 33 -2.12 4.18 1.23
C ALA A 33 -2.24 3.36 2.52
N VAL A 34 -1.83 3.92 3.67
CA VAL A 34 -1.97 3.27 4.99
C VAL A 34 -3.44 3.11 5.35
N ALA A 35 -4.26 4.14 5.13
CA ALA A 35 -5.70 4.08 5.40
C ALA A 35 -6.42 3.03 4.53
N ALA A 36 -5.96 2.84 3.28
CA ALA A 36 -6.44 1.77 2.43
C ALA A 36 -5.93 0.40 2.92
N GLY A 37 -4.63 0.23 3.16
CA GLY A 37 -4.02 -1.07 3.47
C GLY A 37 -4.37 -1.63 4.85
N LYS A 38 -4.46 -0.79 5.88
CA LYS A 38 -4.67 -1.22 7.27
C LYS A 38 -5.93 -2.09 7.46
N PRO A 39 -7.12 -1.72 6.96
CA PRO A 39 -8.28 -2.60 7.05
C PRO A 39 -8.17 -3.87 6.20
N LEU A 40 -7.29 -3.96 5.19
CA LEU A 40 -7.01 -5.22 4.49
C LEU A 40 -6.16 -6.13 5.37
N LEU A 41 -5.05 -5.61 5.88
CA LEU A 41 -4.13 -6.40 6.70
C LEU A 41 -4.75 -6.85 8.02
N ASN A 42 -5.61 -6.04 8.64
CA ASN A 42 -6.33 -6.42 9.86
C ASN A 42 -7.27 -7.64 9.68
N ARG A 43 -7.63 -8.01 8.45
CA ARG A 43 -8.47 -9.19 8.15
C ARG A 43 -7.63 -10.44 7.91
N MET A 44 -6.32 -10.28 7.74
CA MET A 44 -5.44 -11.39 7.40
C MET A 44 -5.24 -12.28 8.63
N PRO A 45 -5.24 -13.61 8.47
CA PRO A 45 -5.01 -14.54 9.56
C PRO A 45 -3.51 -14.71 9.90
N PHE A 46 -2.65 -13.82 9.43
CA PHE A 46 -1.19 -13.88 9.56
C PHE A 46 -0.61 -12.50 9.87
N ALA A 47 0.63 -12.48 10.38
CA ALA A 47 1.32 -11.24 10.76
C ALA A 47 1.69 -10.38 9.54
N ASN A 48 1.79 -9.06 9.73
CA ASN A 48 2.03 -8.14 8.62
C ASN A 48 3.45 -8.23 8.06
N ASP A 49 4.42 -8.76 8.81
CA ASP A 49 5.83 -8.87 8.43
C ASP A 49 6.16 -10.10 7.59
N VAL A 50 5.16 -10.90 7.19
CA VAL A 50 5.35 -12.08 6.35
C VAL A 50 5.40 -11.77 4.85
N PHE A 51 5.21 -10.52 4.44
CA PHE A 51 5.25 -10.14 3.04
C PHE A 51 6.69 -10.09 2.51
N ASP A 52 6.92 -10.73 1.37
CA ASP A 52 8.21 -10.69 0.69
C ASP A 52 8.48 -9.35 -0.01
N GLU A 53 7.44 -8.64 -0.45
CA GLU A 53 7.59 -7.39 -1.21
C GLU A 53 6.32 -6.51 -1.14
N VAL A 54 6.50 -5.18 -1.12
CA VAL A 54 5.40 -4.20 -1.19
C VAL A 54 5.61 -3.26 -2.38
N ILE A 55 4.63 -3.16 -3.28
CA ILE A 55 4.72 -2.28 -4.45
C ILE A 55 3.52 -1.33 -4.45
N LEU A 56 3.77 -0.02 -4.55
CA LEU A 56 2.71 0.99 -4.71
C LEU A 56 2.96 1.84 -5.94
N GLY A 57 1.91 2.15 -6.70
CA GLY A 57 1.97 3.15 -7.77
C GLY A 57 1.52 4.53 -7.29
N CYS A 58 2.31 5.56 -7.57
CA CYS A 58 1.91 6.96 -7.36
C CYS A 58 2.56 7.89 -8.40
N VAL A 59 1.73 8.65 -9.12
CA VAL A 59 2.21 9.54 -10.20
C VAL A 59 2.68 10.90 -9.68
N MET A 60 2.08 11.41 -8.59
CA MET A 60 2.38 12.72 -8.01
C MET A 60 2.64 12.60 -6.50
N PRO A 61 3.81 12.09 -6.10
CA PRO A 61 4.21 12.05 -4.69
C PRO A 61 4.42 13.47 -4.14
N GLY A 62 4.21 13.63 -2.83
CA GLY A 62 4.67 14.83 -2.13
C GLY A 62 6.21 14.89 -2.10
N PRO A 63 6.81 16.09 -1.93
CA PRO A 63 8.27 16.26 -1.93
C PRO A 63 8.98 15.48 -0.80
N ASN A 64 8.25 15.14 0.27
CA ASN A 64 8.76 14.37 1.41
C ASN A 64 8.49 12.87 1.29
N GLU A 65 7.98 12.39 0.15
CA GLU A 65 7.54 11.01 -0.07
C GLU A 65 8.28 10.36 -1.25
N VAL A 66 9.62 10.35 -1.18
CA VAL A 66 10.47 9.87 -2.30
C VAL A 66 10.17 8.41 -2.67
N ASN A 67 9.92 7.55 -1.68
CA ASN A 67 9.44 6.18 -1.87
C ASN A 67 8.20 5.96 -0.99
N ILE A 68 7.01 6.19 -1.55
CA ILE A 68 5.72 6.09 -0.84
C ILE A 68 5.50 4.66 -0.34
N ALA A 69 5.83 3.65 -1.15
CA ALA A 69 5.70 2.25 -0.79
C ALA A 69 6.48 1.92 0.48
N ARG A 70 7.72 2.41 0.60
CA ARG A 70 8.53 2.16 1.78
C ARG A 70 7.95 2.84 3.03
N ILE A 71 7.49 4.07 2.91
CA ILE A 71 6.83 4.79 4.02
C ILE A 71 5.57 4.04 4.45
N ALA A 72 4.73 3.65 3.49
CA ALA A 72 3.48 2.95 3.76
C ALA A 72 3.70 1.54 4.34
N ALA A 73 4.63 0.76 3.78
CA ALA A 73 4.97 -0.58 4.26
C ALA A 73 5.41 -0.58 5.72
N LEU A 74 6.30 0.35 6.10
CA LEU A 74 6.74 0.50 7.48
C LEU A 74 5.57 0.88 8.42
N ARG A 75 4.72 1.83 8.01
CA ARG A 75 3.55 2.24 8.79
C ARG A 75 2.45 1.17 8.88
N LEU A 76 2.41 0.25 7.92
CA LEU A 76 1.53 -0.92 7.90
C LEU A 76 2.09 -2.09 8.72
N GLY A 77 3.33 -2.00 9.19
CA GLY A 77 3.98 -3.06 9.97
C GLY A 77 4.49 -4.22 9.10
N CYS A 78 4.81 -3.96 7.83
CA CYS A 78 5.31 -4.99 6.91
C CYS A 78 6.75 -5.47 7.22
N GLY A 79 7.38 -5.00 8.30
CA GLY A 79 8.74 -5.37 8.66
C GLY A 79 9.81 -4.49 7.99
N GLU A 80 10.93 -4.31 8.70
CA GLU A 80 12.04 -3.49 8.20
C GLU A 80 12.78 -4.15 7.04
N THR A 81 12.81 -5.48 6.99
CA THR A 81 13.51 -6.25 5.95
C THR A 81 12.74 -6.37 4.65
N THR A 82 11.42 -6.12 4.65
CA THR A 82 10.59 -6.25 3.45
C THR A 82 10.89 -5.11 2.47
N PRO A 83 11.41 -5.42 1.26
CA PRO A 83 11.65 -4.41 0.24
C PRO A 83 10.34 -3.77 -0.21
N ALA A 84 10.41 -2.48 -0.56
CA ALA A 84 9.25 -1.75 -1.02
C ALA A 84 9.60 -0.69 -2.08
N TRP A 85 8.77 -0.58 -3.12
CA TRP A 85 9.07 0.21 -4.33
C TRP A 85 7.87 1.03 -4.81
N THR A 86 8.16 2.25 -5.26
CA THR A 86 7.23 3.15 -5.96
C THR A 86 7.79 3.53 -7.31
#